data_AF-A0A518I548-F1
#
_entry.id   AF-A0A518I548-F1
#
_cell.length_a   1.000
_cell.length_b   1.000
_cell.length_c   1.000
_cell.angle_alpha   90.00
_cell.angle_beta   90.00
_cell.angle_gamma   90.00
#
_symmetry.space_group_name_H-M   'P 1'
#
loop_
_entity.id
_entity.type
_entity.pdbx_description
1 polymer ?
#
loop_
_entity_poly.entity_id
_entity_poly.type
_entity_poly.pdbx_seq_one_letter_code
_entity_poly.pdbx_strand_id
1 'polypeptide(L)'
;MPCRRFELTEGKSSKFWEINQRGKQTRVCFGRIGTNGQTREKEYDSTAAAKSAMTSLIVQKVKKGYLEITKSSKVKTSAKTKSKSTTQNQTSHTNLITSAASIPKNETFTMVGLVDPSMSGGGVKNGRAKLWTFVVGLIAWKINDGPVVNDRIDVMAPKVNYLTLSKRMKQFEAWKSVRLTVQRSKRQTRPHMMVDLIKFQGESQDKNILQARKKLSEPIEIRDRTFGTIRFNREHRLFEGEILHQNETFYLEFDTESIEEAKTIIKLAKPLWRSRKKWFKEFHAFVFDKLFDDCQRWRSYVDADPLTADEFKRLLDDPYKLEFRLRAGKLEYEMHNCSEELFFDHGLRVNGSSAKGLIDAYCE
;
A
#
# COMPACT_ATOMS: atom_id res chain seq x y z
N MET A 1 -3.88 -1.04 5.58
CA MET A 1 -3.45 -2.23 6.38
C MET A 1 -4.22 -2.38 7.69
N PRO A 2 -4.66 -3.59 8.07
CA PRO A 2 -5.21 -3.86 9.41
C PRO A 2 -4.15 -3.62 10.50
N CYS A 3 -4.62 -3.31 11.71
CA CYS A 3 -3.73 -3.14 12.86
C CYS A 3 -3.10 -4.48 13.23
N ARG A 4 -1.76 -4.55 13.23
CA ARG A 4 -0.99 -5.72 13.68
C ARG A 4 -0.52 -5.46 15.11
N ARG A 5 -0.77 -6.40 16.02
CA ARG A 5 -0.42 -6.30 17.45
C ARG A 5 0.64 -7.34 17.78
N PHE A 6 1.68 -6.88 18.47
CA PHE A 6 2.77 -7.70 18.93
C PHE A 6 2.95 -7.53 20.43
N GLU A 7 3.29 -8.61 21.12
CA GLU A 7 3.46 -8.64 22.57
C GLU A 7 4.79 -9.28 22.94
N LEU A 8 5.41 -8.75 24.00
CA LEU A 8 6.65 -9.28 24.58
C LEU A 8 6.44 -9.36 26.09
N THR A 9 6.70 -10.55 26.67
CA THR A 9 6.73 -10.74 28.11
C THR A 9 8.15 -11.06 28.53
N GLU A 10 8.74 -10.17 29.33
CA GLU A 10 10.10 -10.25 29.80
C GLU A 10 10.11 -10.01 31.32
N GLY A 11 10.37 -11.07 32.09
CA GLY A 11 10.24 -11.06 33.55
C GLY A 11 8.84 -10.65 34.02
N LYS A 12 8.74 -9.58 34.83
CA LYS A 12 7.47 -9.01 35.34
C LYS A 12 6.86 -7.94 34.40
N SER A 13 7.42 -7.74 33.22
CA SER A 13 7.03 -6.70 32.29
C SER A 13 6.40 -7.31 31.04
N SER A 14 5.11 -7.07 30.85
CA SER A 14 4.39 -7.41 29.62
C SER A 14 4.16 -6.14 28.82
N LYS A 15 4.73 -6.07 27.62
CA LYS A 15 4.70 -4.92 26.73
C LYS A 15 3.88 -5.27 25.49
N PHE A 16 3.19 -4.28 24.92
CA PHE A 16 2.57 -4.39 23.61
C PHE A 16 3.11 -3.32 22.67
N TRP A 17 3.11 -3.65 21.39
CA TRP A 17 3.41 -2.76 20.29
C TRP A 17 2.43 -3.05 19.15
N GLU A 18 1.75 -2.03 18.68
CA GLU A 18 0.76 -2.10 17.62
C GLU A 18 1.15 -1.16 16.50
N ILE A 19 0.98 -1.58 15.26
CA ILE A 19 1.21 -0.75 14.09
C ILE A 19 0.08 -0.92 13.09
N ASN A 20 -0.32 0.21 12.50
CA ASN A 20 -1.17 0.21 11.33
C ASN A 20 -0.72 1.27 10.33
N GLN A 21 -1.08 1.05 9.07
CA GLN A 21 -0.86 2.00 7.98
C GLN A 21 -2.20 2.49 7.44
N ARG A 22 -2.30 3.81 7.28
CA ARG A 22 -3.40 4.51 6.61
C ARG A 22 -2.82 5.37 5.48
N GLY A 23 -2.96 4.92 4.24
CA GLY A 23 -2.38 5.61 3.08
C GLY A 23 -0.86 5.81 3.26
N LYS A 24 -0.43 7.07 3.29
CA LYS A 24 0.99 7.46 3.44
C LYS A 24 1.47 7.59 4.89
N GLN A 25 0.65 7.24 5.88
CA GLN A 25 0.98 7.41 7.29
C GLN A 25 1.04 6.06 8.01
N THR A 26 2.07 5.87 8.85
CA THR A 26 2.09 4.79 9.86
C THR A 26 1.73 5.36 11.21
N ARG A 27 0.88 4.66 11.96
CA ARG A 27 0.57 4.95 13.36
C ARG A 27 0.99 3.76 14.21
N VAL A 28 1.77 4.05 15.23
CA VAL A 28 2.34 3.07 16.16
C VAL A 28 1.79 3.36 17.55
N CYS A 29 1.25 2.36 18.22
CA CYS A 29 0.81 2.45 19.62
C CYS A 29 1.60 1.45 20.47
N PHE A 30 2.20 1.86 21.57
CA PHE A 30 3.04 0.99 22.39
C PHE A 30 2.94 1.30 23.88
N GLY A 31 3.14 0.30 24.73
CA GLY A 31 3.07 0.48 26.18
C GLY A 31 3.13 -0.83 26.95
N ARG A 32 2.90 -0.75 28.26
CA ARG A 32 2.71 -1.92 29.11
C ARG A 32 1.29 -2.46 28.90
N ILE A 33 1.13 -3.77 28.83
CA ILE A 33 -0.20 -4.41 28.73
C ILE A 33 -1.02 -4.01 29.96
N GLY A 34 -2.25 -3.53 29.71
CA GLY A 34 -3.14 -2.98 30.75
C GLY A 34 -3.10 -1.46 30.91
N THR A 35 -2.29 -0.73 30.12
CA THR A 35 -2.31 0.74 30.07
C THR A 35 -2.81 1.26 28.73
N ASN A 36 -3.10 2.56 28.65
CA ASN A 36 -3.52 3.22 27.41
C ASN A 36 -2.38 3.35 26.36
N GLY A 37 -1.13 3.08 26.76
CA GLY A 37 0.05 3.23 25.91
C GLY A 37 0.33 4.67 25.43
N GLN A 38 1.25 4.79 24.49
CA GLN A 38 1.61 6.00 23.77
C GLN A 38 1.42 5.79 22.27
N THR A 39 0.99 6.83 21.55
CA THR A 39 0.83 6.79 20.10
C THR A 39 1.84 7.70 19.41
N ARG A 40 2.47 7.22 18.34
CA ARG A 40 3.28 8.01 17.41
C ARG A 40 2.77 7.84 15.99
N GLU A 41 2.81 8.91 15.21
CA GLU A 41 2.45 8.89 13.79
C GLU A 41 3.62 9.43 12.96
N LYS A 42 3.89 8.81 11.81
CA LYS A 42 4.92 9.25 10.83
C LYS A 42 4.30 9.24 9.44
N GLU A 43 4.46 10.34 8.71
CA GLU A 43 4.01 10.49 7.32
C GLU A 43 5.19 10.27 6.37
N TYR A 44 4.93 9.65 5.22
CA TYR A 44 5.93 9.30 4.21
C TYR A 44 5.52 9.86 2.84
N ASP A 45 6.45 9.84 1.89
CA ASP A 45 6.21 10.40 0.54
C ASP A 45 5.16 9.63 -0.26
N SER A 46 4.99 8.34 0.03
CA SER A 46 4.07 7.46 -0.69
C SER A 46 3.49 6.34 0.20
N THR A 47 2.40 5.74 -0.26
CA THR A 47 1.79 4.56 0.38
C THR A 47 2.75 3.36 0.37
N ALA A 48 3.57 3.23 -0.67
CA ALA A 48 4.60 2.20 -0.76
C ALA A 48 5.71 2.41 0.28
N ALA A 49 6.19 3.66 0.42
CA ALA A 49 7.20 4.01 1.42
C ALA A 49 6.70 3.76 2.86
N ALA A 50 5.45 4.13 3.16
CA ALA A 50 4.84 3.86 4.46
C ALA A 50 4.71 2.35 4.76
N LYS A 51 4.43 1.52 3.75
CA LYS A 51 4.39 0.06 3.89
C LYS A 51 5.79 -0.52 4.12
N SER A 52 6.78 -0.07 3.35
CA SER A 52 8.17 -0.48 3.52
C SER A 52 8.64 -0.19 4.95
N ALA A 53 8.40 1.03 5.44
CA ALA A 53 8.72 1.42 6.80
C ALA A 53 7.93 0.62 7.85
N MET A 54 6.63 0.39 7.66
CA MET A 54 5.83 -0.49 8.52
C MET A 54 6.43 -1.90 8.60
N THR A 55 6.88 -2.45 7.47
CA THR A 55 7.46 -3.79 7.40
C THR A 55 8.82 -3.84 8.10
N SER A 56 9.70 -2.86 7.86
CA SER A 56 10.97 -2.69 8.59
C SER A 56 10.75 -2.61 10.10
N LEU A 57 9.80 -1.79 10.56
CA LEU A 57 9.47 -1.65 11.99
C LEU A 57 8.99 -2.96 12.60
N ILE A 58 8.19 -3.74 11.87
CA ILE A 58 7.73 -5.06 12.32
C ILE A 58 8.92 -6.01 12.47
N VAL A 59 9.80 -6.09 11.46
CA VAL A 59 11.00 -6.93 11.50
C VAL A 59 11.89 -6.56 12.68
N GLN A 60 12.14 -5.27 12.91
CA GLN A 60 12.90 -4.79 14.06
C GLN A 60 12.28 -5.21 15.40
N LYS A 61 10.94 -5.19 15.52
CA LYS A 61 10.25 -5.61 16.77
C LYS A 61 10.29 -7.11 16.97
N VAL A 62 10.09 -7.89 15.91
CA VAL A 62 10.18 -9.36 15.98
C VAL A 62 11.59 -9.79 16.41
N LYS A 63 12.64 -9.17 15.85
CA LYS A 63 14.03 -9.40 16.28
C LYS A 63 14.27 -9.10 17.76
N LYS A 64 13.56 -8.11 18.32
CA LYS A 64 13.56 -7.78 19.76
C LYS A 64 12.69 -8.73 20.61
N GLY A 65 12.24 -9.85 20.05
CA GLY A 65 11.48 -10.91 20.73
C GLY A 65 9.97 -10.68 20.80
N TYR A 66 9.42 -9.68 20.12
CA TYR A 66 7.98 -9.46 20.10
C TYR A 66 7.27 -10.50 19.22
N LEU A 67 6.19 -11.09 19.74
CA LEU A 67 5.39 -12.11 19.07
C LEU A 67 4.06 -11.52 18.58
N GLU A 68 3.66 -11.82 17.35
CA GLU A 68 2.41 -11.32 16.78
C GLU A 68 1.17 -12.05 17.34
N ILE A 69 0.13 -11.29 17.69
CA ILE A 69 -1.15 -11.80 18.19
C ILE A 69 -2.24 -11.50 17.16
N THR A 70 -2.77 -12.55 16.52
CA THR A 70 -3.89 -12.45 15.59
C THR A 70 -5.23 -12.45 16.36
N LYS A 71 -5.87 -11.29 16.51
CA LYS A 71 -7.23 -11.23 17.07
C LYS A 71 -8.24 -11.77 16.05
N SER A 72 -8.71 -13.01 16.25
CA SER A 72 -9.82 -13.59 15.48
C SER A 72 -11.15 -12.93 15.88
N SER A 73 -11.62 -11.94 15.13
CA SER A 73 -12.90 -11.27 15.37
C SER A 73 -14.07 -12.03 14.70
N LYS A 74 -14.82 -12.79 15.50
CA LYS A 74 -16.16 -13.28 15.14
C LYS A 74 -17.13 -12.10 15.04
N VAL A 75 -17.66 -11.82 13.85
CA VAL A 75 -18.76 -10.85 13.65
C VAL A 75 -20.09 -11.60 13.57
N LYS A 76 -21.00 -11.35 14.52
CA LYS A 76 -22.42 -11.72 14.43
C LYS A 76 -23.18 -10.61 13.70
N THR A 77 -24.01 -11.02 12.73
CA THR A 77 -24.86 -10.21 11.88
C THR A 77 -26.32 -10.31 12.33
N SER A 78 -27.07 -9.20 12.32
CA SER A 78 -28.54 -9.13 12.16
C SER A 78 -28.87 -7.69 11.72
N ALA A 79 -29.44 -7.37 10.55
CA ALA A 79 -30.69 -7.72 9.85
C ALA A 79 -31.76 -6.60 9.91
N LYS A 80 -31.94 -5.95 8.74
CA LYS A 80 -33.14 -5.34 8.08
C LYS A 80 -34.21 -4.56 8.87
N THR A 81 -34.69 -3.47 8.25
CA THR A 81 -36.14 -3.23 7.94
C THR A 81 -36.33 -2.28 6.73
N LYS A 82 -37.39 -2.53 5.96
CA LYS A 82 -37.84 -1.92 4.68
C LYS A 82 -38.60 -0.59 4.88
N SER A 83 -38.63 0.30 3.88
CA SER A 83 -39.88 0.96 3.44
C SER A 83 -39.79 1.60 2.04
N LYS A 84 -40.98 1.87 1.50
CA LYS A 84 -41.52 1.96 0.13
C LYS A 84 -41.01 3.07 -0.81
N SER A 85 -41.22 2.74 -2.09
CA SER A 85 -41.14 3.53 -3.32
C SER A 85 -42.25 4.57 -3.48
N THR A 86 -41.93 5.67 -4.15
CA THR A 86 -42.91 6.45 -4.92
C THR A 86 -42.29 6.81 -6.28
N THR A 87 -42.91 6.33 -7.35
CA THR A 87 -42.56 6.56 -8.75
C THR A 87 -43.18 7.87 -9.23
N GLN A 88 -42.40 8.74 -9.86
CA GLN A 88 -42.90 9.65 -10.89
C GLN A 88 -41.97 9.58 -12.10
N ASN A 89 -42.56 9.16 -13.22
CA ASN A 89 -41.97 9.11 -14.55
C ASN A 89 -41.68 10.53 -15.05
N GLN A 90 -40.52 10.72 -15.67
CA GLN A 90 -40.41 11.53 -16.88
C GLN A 90 -39.29 10.96 -17.76
N THR A 91 -39.73 10.41 -18.89
CA THR A 91 -38.90 9.95 -20.01
C THR A 91 -38.21 11.12 -20.67
N SER A 92 -36.90 11.04 -20.83
CA SER A 92 -36.11 11.85 -21.77
C SER A 92 -34.92 11.00 -22.20
N HIS A 93 -34.72 10.87 -23.52
CA HIS A 93 -33.71 10.02 -24.16
C HIS A 93 -32.33 10.07 -23.49
N THR A 94 -32.05 9.11 -22.61
CA THR A 94 -30.73 8.95 -22.03
C THR A 94 -29.88 8.15 -22.99
N ASN A 95 -28.98 8.85 -23.70
CA ASN A 95 -27.77 8.21 -24.20
C ASN A 95 -27.13 7.46 -23.02
N LEU A 96 -27.21 6.13 -23.04
CA LEU A 96 -26.69 5.28 -21.98
C LEU A 96 -25.17 5.48 -21.92
N ILE A 97 -24.69 6.10 -20.85
CA ILE A 97 -23.26 6.28 -20.61
C ILE A 97 -22.70 4.92 -20.18
N THR A 98 -22.01 4.25 -21.08
CA THR A 98 -21.47 2.89 -20.92
C THR A 98 -19.95 2.84 -20.76
N SER A 99 -19.28 3.98 -20.90
CA SER A 99 -17.82 4.10 -20.82
C SER A 99 -17.41 5.50 -20.36
N ALA A 100 -16.18 5.62 -19.82
CA ALA A 100 -15.64 6.91 -19.42
C ALA A 100 -15.58 7.92 -20.59
N ALA A 101 -15.25 7.44 -21.80
CA ALA A 101 -15.20 8.25 -23.01
C ALA A 101 -16.56 8.86 -23.39
N SER A 102 -17.65 8.15 -23.11
CA SER A 102 -19.01 8.56 -23.47
C SER A 102 -19.63 9.63 -22.56
N ILE A 103 -18.92 10.08 -21.51
CA ILE A 103 -19.42 11.13 -20.60
C ILE A 103 -19.52 12.48 -21.36
N PRO A 104 -20.71 13.09 -21.46
CA PRO A 104 -20.87 14.38 -22.13
C PRO A 104 -20.13 15.53 -21.44
N LYS A 105 -19.78 16.55 -22.24
CA LYS A 105 -19.16 17.79 -21.74
C LYS A 105 -20.25 18.75 -21.26
N ASN A 106 -19.89 19.65 -20.32
CA ASN A 106 -20.73 20.77 -19.86
C ASN A 106 -22.06 20.39 -19.17
N GLU A 107 -22.26 19.12 -18.84
CA GLU A 107 -23.43 18.62 -18.11
C GLU A 107 -23.05 18.14 -16.71
N THR A 108 -24.01 18.17 -15.78
CA THR A 108 -23.85 17.60 -14.44
C THR A 108 -24.64 16.31 -14.32
N PHE A 109 -24.03 15.31 -13.69
CA PHE A 109 -24.56 13.97 -13.57
C PHE A 109 -24.61 13.52 -12.11
N THR A 110 -25.59 12.68 -11.79
CA THR A 110 -25.51 11.89 -10.55
C THR A 110 -24.70 10.63 -10.83
N MET A 111 -23.60 10.45 -10.12
CA MET A 111 -22.75 9.27 -10.24
C MET A 111 -22.79 8.49 -8.94
N VAL A 112 -22.87 7.16 -9.06
CA VAL A 112 -22.56 6.25 -7.95
C VAL A 112 -21.29 5.51 -8.29
N GLY A 113 -20.31 5.52 -7.39
CA GLY A 113 -19.00 4.93 -7.63
C GLY A 113 -18.48 4.14 -6.44
N LEU A 114 -17.70 3.11 -6.73
CA LEU A 114 -16.92 2.34 -5.78
C LEU A 114 -15.51 2.92 -5.69
N VAL A 115 -15.13 3.37 -4.50
CA VAL A 115 -13.80 3.95 -4.26
C VAL A 115 -12.70 2.91 -4.48
N ASP A 116 -11.73 3.26 -5.34
CA ASP A 116 -10.56 2.46 -5.66
C ASP A 116 -9.64 2.35 -4.43
N PRO A 117 -9.32 1.14 -3.95
CA PRO A 117 -8.42 0.94 -2.81
C PRO A 117 -6.99 1.44 -3.05
N SER A 118 -6.51 1.46 -4.30
CA SER A 118 -5.18 1.95 -4.65
C SER A 118 -5.05 3.48 -4.63
N MET A 119 -6.18 4.18 -4.63
CA MET A 119 -6.22 5.65 -4.62
C MET A 119 -7.40 6.18 -3.82
N SER A 120 -7.54 5.70 -2.58
CA SER A 120 -8.57 6.15 -1.64
C SER A 120 -8.22 7.52 -1.02
N GLY A 121 -8.34 8.58 -1.82
CA GLY A 121 -8.23 9.97 -1.39
C GLY A 121 -6.79 10.45 -1.16
N GLY A 122 -6.34 11.42 -1.96
CA GLY A 122 -5.06 12.09 -1.80
C GLY A 122 -5.14 13.57 -2.15
N GLY A 123 -4.15 14.34 -1.70
CA GLY A 123 -4.00 15.75 -2.05
C GLY A 123 -2.72 15.99 -2.84
N VAL A 124 -2.81 16.74 -3.94
CA VAL A 124 -1.63 17.35 -4.59
C VAL A 124 -1.56 18.82 -4.19
N LYS A 125 -0.45 19.25 -3.60
CA LYS A 125 -0.24 20.65 -3.17
C LYS A 125 -0.04 21.53 -4.40
N ASN A 126 -0.73 22.67 -4.46
CA ASN A 126 -0.65 23.59 -5.58
C ASN A 126 0.30 24.76 -5.28
N GLY A 127 1.55 24.66 -5.75
CA GLY A 127 2.53 25.75 -5.69
C GLY A 127 2.80 26.26 -4.26
N ARG A 128 3.00 27.57 -4.12
CA ARG A 128 3.28 28.23 -2.83
C ARG A 128 2.05 28.41 -1.94
N ALA A 129 0.84 28.26 -2.49
CA ALA A 129 -0.40 28.39 -1.72
C ALA A 129 -0.63 27.15 -0.84
N LYS A 130 -1.24 27.33 0.35
CA LYS A 130 -1.66 26.23 1.24
C LYS A 130 -2.96 25.55 0.75
N LEU A 131 -3.09 25.37 -0.57
CA LEU A 131 -4.25 24.76 -1.21
C LEU A 131 -3.87 23.46 -1.89
N TRP A 132 -4.81 22.52 -1.88
CA TRP A 132 -4.66 21.17 -2.39
C TRP A 132 -5.68 20.91 -3.50
N THR A 133 -5.36 19.97 -4.37
CA THR A 133 -6.33 19.30 -5.23
C THR A 133 -6.60 17.93 -4.65
N PHE A 134 -7.82 17.72 -4.16
CA PHE A 134 -8.27 16.38 -3.75
C PHE A 134 -8.48 15.53 -5.00
N VAL A 135 -7.99 14.30 -4.97
CA VAL A 135 -8.17 13.30 -6.02
C VAL A 135 -8.51 11.96 -5.39
N VAL A 136 -9.49 11.26 -5.95
CA VAL A 136 -9.85 9.89 -5.58
C VAL A 136 -10.21 9.11 -6.85
N GLY A 137 -9.76 7.86 -6.93
CA GLY A 137 -10.14 6.95 -8.00
C GLY A 137 -11.45 6.24 -7.66
N LEU A 138 -12.27 5.98 -8.68
CA LEU A 138 -13.37 5.03 -8.60
C LEU A 138 -13.06 3.88 -9.56
N ILE A 139 -13.09 2.65 -9.05
CA ILE A 139 -12.75 1.43 -9.82
C ILE A 139 -13.96 0.81 -10.54
N ALA A 140 -15.16 1.19 -10.10
CA ALA A 140 -16.42 0.89 -10.77
C ALA A 140 -17.39 2.04 -10.53
N TRP A 141 -18.20 2.39 -11.53
CA TRP A 141 -19.13 3.51 -11.41
C TRP A 141 -20.31 3.36 -12.37
N LYS A 142 -21.38 4.10 -12.10
CA LYS A 142 -22.52 4.28 -13.00
C LYS A 142 -23.00 5.72 -12.93
N ILE A 143 -23.54 6.22 -14.03
CA ILE A 143 -24.18 7.53 -14.09
C ILE A 143 -25.70 7.33 -14.20
N ASN A 144 -26.44 8.06 -13.36
CA ASN A 144 -27.88 7.99 -13.24
C ASN A 144 -28.33 6.52 -13.08
N ASP A 145 -29.25 6.05 -13.91
CA ASP A 145 -29.71 4.65 -13.92
C ASP A 145 -29.02 3.79 -14.98
N GLY A 146 -27.88 4.25 -15.51
CA GLY A 146 -27.07 3.53 -16.48
C GLY A 146 -26.39 2.26 -15.92
N PRO A 147 -25.75 1.49 -16.81
CA PRO A 147 -25.02 0.28 -16.43
C PRO A 147 -23.78 0.59 -15.58
N VAL A 148 -23.30 -0.42 -14.86
CA VAL A 148 -22.02 -0.31 -14.15
C VAL A 148 -20.88 -0.47 -15.15
N VAL A 149 -19.97 0.48 -15.12
CA VAL A 149 -18.71 0.49 -15.84
C VAL A 149 -17.61 0.08 -14.87
N ASN A 150 -16.90 -1.01 -15.17
CA ASN A 150 -15.75 -1.49 -14.39
C ASN A 150 -14.45 -0.95 -14.98
N ASP A 151 -14.36 0.37 -15.06
CA ASP A 151 -13.19 1.10 -15.54
C ASP A 151 -12.90 2.25 -14.58
N ARG A 152 -11.64 2.65 -14.52
CA ARG A 152 -11.20 3.67 -13.57
C ARG A 152 -11.57 5.07 -14.04
N ILE A 153 -12.11 5.86 -13.12
CA ILE A 153 -12.30 7.30 -13.31
C ILE A 153 -11.79 8.06 -12.10
N ASP A 154 -11.13 9.19 -12.34
CA ASP A 154 -10.56 10.03 -11.29
C ASP A 154 -11.53 11.19 -10.97
N VAL A 155 -11.98 11.27 -9.72
CA VAL A 155 -12.83 12.34 -9.20
C VAL A 155 -11.94 13.38 -8.53
N MET A 156 -12.12 14.65 -8.90
CA MET A 156 -11.29 15.75 -8.40
C MET A 156 -12.07 16.86 -7.70
N ALA A 157 -11.45 17.47 -6.70
CA ALA A 157 -11.89 18.76 -6.16
C ALA A 157 -10.67 19.68 -5.98
N PRO A 158 -10.43 20.64 -6.90
CA PRO A 158 -9.31 21.56 -6.79
C PRO A 158 -9.52 22.62 -5.70
N LYS A 159 -8.42 23.27 -5.30
CA LYS A 159 -8.40 24.44 -4.40
C LYS A 159 -9.05 24.21 -3.02
N VAL A 160 -8.89 23.02 -2.45
CA VAL A 160 -9.37 22.70 -1.10
C VAL A 160 -8.30 23.01 -0.05
N ASN A 161 -8.71 23.50 1.12
CA ASN A 161 -7.81 23.63 2.28
C ASN A 161 -7.58 22.27 2.96
N TYR A 162 -6.63 22.19 3.89
CA TYR A 162 -6.27 20.93 4.57
C TYR A 162 -7.44 20.28 5.33
N LEU A 163 -8.25 21.06 6.05
CA LEU A 163 -9.41 20.52 6.78
C LEU A 163 -10.42 19.89 5.83
N THR A 164 -10.68 20.53 4.69
CA THR A 164 -11.56 20.01 3.64
C THR A 164 -10.96 18.76 3.01
N LEU A 165 -9.66 18.75 2.72
CA LEU A 165 -8.94 17.58 2.21
C LEU A 165 -9.08 16.39 3.16
N SER A 166 -8.79 16.57 4.45
CA SER A 166 -8.90 15.52 5.47
C SER A 166 -10.33 14.99 5.58
N LYS A 167 -11.34 15.88 5.56
CA LYS A 167 -12.75 15.49 5.52
C LYS A 167 -13.09 14.65 4.28
N ARG A 168 -12.59 15.05 3.11
CA ARG A 168 -12.79 14.30 1.86
C ARG A 168 -12.16 12.92 1.94
N MET A 169 -10.92 12.79 2.42
CA MET A 169 -10.26 11.49 2.56
C MET A 169 -11.09 10.50 3.41
N LYS A 170 -11.75 10.95 4.49
CA LYS A 170 -12.67 10.11 5.29
C LYS A 170 -13.98 9.75 4.56
N GLN A 171 -14.48 10.66 3.73
CA GLN A 171 -15.68 10.41 2.90
C GLN A 171 -15.43 9.37 1.81
N PHE A 172 -14.19 9.26 1.34
CA PHE A 172 -13.79 8.40 0.23
C PHE A 172 -12.77 7.34 0.67
N GLU A 173 -13.12 6.58 1.70
CA GLU A 173 -12.33 5.41 2.14
C GLU A 173 -12.44 4.27 1.12
N ALA A 174 -11.40 3.44 1.04
CA ALA A 174 -11.32 2.29 0.16
C ALA A 174 -12.60 1.42 0.23
N TRP A 175 -13.09 0.99 -0.93
CA TRP A 175 -14.27 0.14 -1.07
C TRP A 175 -15.62 0.75 -0.63
N LYS A 176 -15.67 2.02 -0.18
CA LYS A 176 -16.96 2.68 0.02
C LYS A 176 -17.64 2.91 -1.32
N SER A 177 -18.95 2.69 -1.33
CA SER A 177 -19.82 3.09 -2.43
C SER A 177 -20.33 4.49 -2.13
N VAL A 178 -20.11 5.45 -3.02
CA VAL A 178 -20.40 6.87 -2.80
C VAL A 178 -21.30 7.41 -3.89
N ARG A 179 -22.19 8.33 -3.54
CA ARG A 179 -23.05 9.06 -4.48
C ARG A 179 -22.58 10.50 -4.58
N LEU A 180 -22.44 10.99 -5.81
CA LEU A 180 -21.82 12.26 -6.14
C LEU A 180 -22.63 13.00 -7.20
N THR A 181 -22.61 14.32 -7.17
CA THR A 181 -22.86 15.13 -8.37
C THR A 181 -21.50 15.48 -8.98
N VAL A 182 -21.32 15.14 -10.25
CA VAL A 182 -20.06 15.37 -10.97
C VAL A 182 -20.30 16.02 -12.33
N GLN A 183 -19.26 16.58 -12.91
CA GLN A 183 -19.22 17.05 -14.29
C GLN A 183 -17.90 16.60 -14.93
N ARG A 184 -17.89 16.34 -16.25
CA ARG A 184 -16.64 16.04 -16.95
C ARG A 184 -15.64 17.18 -16.77
N SER A 185 -14.43 16.86 -16.32
CA SER A 185 -13.42 17.88 -16.05
C SER A 185 -12.95 18.50 -17.36
N LYS A 186 -12.78 19.83 -17.34
CA LYS A 186 -12.16 20.56 -18.47
C LYS A 186 -10.67 20.22 -18.62
N ARG A 187 -10.04 19.72 -17.56
CA ARG A 187 -8.62 19.33 -17.53
C ARG A 187 -8.50 17.81 -17.52
N GLN A 188 -7.86 17.25 -18.53
CA GLN A 188 -7.58 15.82 -18.65
C GLN A 188 -6.06 15.61 -18.56
N THR A 189 -5.52 15.87 -17.37
CA THR A 189 -4.07 15.85 -17.08
C THR A 189 -3.60 14.55 -16.43
N ARG A 190 -4.47 13.55 -16.30
CA ARG A 190 -4.16 12.24 -15.71
C ARG A 190 -4.44 11.14 -16.74
N PRO A 191 -3.84 9.95 -16.60
CA PRO A 191 -4.04 8.84 -17.54
C PRO A 191 -5.49 8.37 -17.63
N HIS A 192 -6.23 8.43 -16.51
CA HIS A 192 -7.65 8.09 -16.46
C HIS A 192 -8.53 9.30 -16.69
N MET A 193 -9.73 9.09 -17.22
CA MET A 193 -10.74 10.13 -17.39
C MET A 193 -11.00 10.86 -16.08
N MET A 194 -11.12 12.19 -16.16
CA MET A 194 -11.26 13.05 -14.99
C MET A 194 -12.64 13.69 -14.94
N VAL A 195 -13.26 13.67 -13.76
CA VAL A 195 -14.51 14.38 -13.46
C VAL A 195 -14.32 15.28 -12.25
N ASP A 196 -14.92 16.47 -12.30
CA ASP A 196 -14.93 17.41 -11.20
C ASP A 196 -16.09 17.09 -10.25
N LEU A 197 -15.77 17.01 -8.95
CA LEU A 197 -16.72 16.82 -7.87
C LEU A 197 -17.45 18.14 -7.62
N ILE A 198 -18.73 18.18 -8.01
CA ILE A 198 -19.61 19.31 -7.72
C ILE A 198 -20.19 19.19 -6.31
N LYS A 199 -20.67 18.00 -5.94
CA LYS A 199 -21.27 17.74 -4.61
C LYS A 199 -21.07 16.29 -4.18
N PHE A 200 -20.72 16.08 -2.92
CA PHE A 200 -20.79 14.75 -2.29
C PHE A 200 -22.18 14.58 -1.70
N GLN A 201 -22.89 13.53 -2.10
CA GLN A 201 -24.27 13.27 -1.65
C GLN A 201 -24.34 12.24 -0.52
N GLY A 202 -23.27 11.49 -0.26
CA GLY A 202 -23.21 10.51 0.84
C GLY A 202 -22.68 9.15 0.40
N GLU A 203 -22.66 8.21 1.34
CA GLU A 203 -22.50 6.79 1.04
C GLU A 203 -23.75 6.27 0.33
N SER A 204 -23.57 5.30 -0.57
CA SER A 204 -24.63 4.74 -1.41
C SER A 204 -24.75 3.24 -1.21
N GLN A 205 -25.97 2.75 -1.10
CA GLN A 205 -26.30 1.32 -1.04
C GLN A 205 -26.81 0.79 -2.40
N ASP A 206 -26.36 1.39 -3.51
CA ASP A 206 -26.71 0.94 -4.87
C ASP A 206 -26.30 -0.52 -5.07
N LYS A 207 -27.28 -1.37 -5.40
CA LYS A 207 -27.09 -2.82 -5.47
C LYS A 207 -26.09 -3.24 -6.55
N ASN A 208 -26.06 -2.55 -7.69
CA ASN A 208 -25.23 -2.92 -8.82
C ASN A 208 -23.76 -2.60 -8.51
N ILE A 209 -23.51 -1.45 -7.87
CA ILE A 209 -22.18 -1.08 -7.39
C ILE A 209 -21.71 -2.01 -6.26
N LEU A 210 -22.60 -2.38 -5.33
CA LEU A 210 -22.26 -3.35 -4.28
C LEU A 210 -21.99 -4.76 -4.84
N GLN A 211 -22.67 -5.16 -5.92
CA GLN A 211 -22.37 -6.42 -6.62
C GLN A 211 -21.02 -6.36 -7.32
N ALA A 212 -20.71 -5.25 -8.00
CA ALA A 212 -19.40 -5.01 -8.58
C ALA A 212 -18.30 -5.07 -7.51
N ARG A 213 -18.53 -4.47 -6.33
CA ARG A 213 -17.63 -4.57 -5.18
C ARG A 213 -17.34 -6.03 -4.80
N LYS A 214 -18.37 -6.87 -4.67
CA LYS A 214 -18.18 -8.29 -4.31
C LYS A 214 -17.22 -8.97 -5.28
N LYS A 215 -17.51 -8.88 -6.59
CA LYS A 215 -16.68 -9.45 -7.65
C LYS A 215 -15.26 -8.88 -7.65
N LEU A 216 -15.13 -7.55 -7.60
CA LEU A 216 -13.83 -6.88 -7.62
C LEU A 216 -13.02 -7.09 -6.35
N SER A 217 -13.64 -7.50 -5.23
CA SER A 217 -12.95 -7.78 -3.97
C SER A 217 -12.49 -9.23 -3.81
N GLU A 218 -12.87 -10.13 -4.72
CA GLU A 218 -12.48 -11.54 -4.67
C GLU A 218 -10.95 -11.67 -4.65
N PRO A 219 -10.36 -12.47 -3.74
CA PRO A 219 -8.90 -12.66 -3.71
C PRO A 219 -8.38 -13.20 -5.04
N ILE A 220 -7.30 -12.60 -5.55
CA ILE A 220 -6.55 -13.14 -6.70
C ILE A 220 -5.28 -13.74 -6.13
N GLU A 221 -5.10 -15.04 -6.31
CA GLU A 221 -4.02 -15.79 -5.69
C GLU A 221 -3.26 -16.65 -6.71
N ILE A 222 -1.95 -16.76 -6.50
CA ILE A 222 -1.06 -17.69 -7.20
C ILE A 222 -0.49 -18.63 -6.13
N ARG A 223 -0.67 -19.94 -6.31
CA ARG A 223 -0.04 -20.95 -5.45
C ARG A 223 1.26 -21.41 -6.08
N ASP A 224 2.35 -21.29 -5.34
CA ASP A 224 3.68 -21.68 -5.75
C ASP A 224 4.35 -22.60 -4.71
N ARG A 225 5.10 -23.60 -5.18
CA ARG A 225 5.78 -24.56 -4.29
C ARG A 225 6.98 -23.94 -3.56
N THR A 226 7.61 -22.91 -4.12
CA THR A 226 8.78 -22.25 -3.53
C THR A 226 8.36 -21.06 -2.66
N PHE A 227 7.42 -20.26 -3.17
CA PHE A 227 7.04 -18.98 -2.57
C PHE A 227 5.68 -19.00 -1.85
N GLY A 228 5.06 -20.18 -1.71
CA GLY A 228 3.80 -20.33 -0.99
C GLY A 228 2.63 -19.68 -1.70
N THR A 229 1.76 -19.00 -0.94
CA THR A 229 0.61 -18.29 -1.49
C THR A 229 0.96 -16.84 -1.73
N ILE A 230 0.86 -16.42 -3.00
CA ILE A 230 1.11 -15.05 -3.44
C ILE A 230 -0.24 -14.43 -3.79
N ARG A 231 -0.54 -13.24 -3.29
CA ARG A 231 -1.84 -12.58 -3.42
C ARG A 231 -1.70 -11.22 -4.07
N PHE A 232 -2.66 -10.87 -4.93
CA PHE A 232 -2.73 -9.51 -5.46
C PHE A 232 -3.20 -8.53 -4.39
N ASN A 233 -2.34 -7.58 -4.04
CA ASN A 233 -2.67 -6.48 -3.16
C ASN A 233 -3.20 -5.31 -3.97
N ARG A 234 -4.51 -5.06 -3.85
CA ARG A 234 -5.19 -3.99 -4.59
C ARG A 234 -4.88 -2.59 -4.10
N GLU A 235 -4.47 -2.42 -2.84
CA GLU A 235 -4.05 -1.10 -2.33
C GLU A 235 -2.69 -0.71 -2.93
N HIS A 236 -1.81 -1.69 -3.13
CA HIS A 236 -0.45 -1.48 -3.62
C HIS A 236 -0.25 -1.79 -5.11
N ARG A 237 -1.26 -2.38 -5.77
CA ARG A 237 -1.24 -2.76 -7.20
C ARG A 237 -0.06 -3.66 -7.56
N LEU A 238 0.23 -4.63 -6.68
CA LEU A 238 1.31 -5.60 -6.87
C LEU A 238 0.91 -6.96 -6.28
N PHE A 239 1.65 -8.01 -6.61
CA PHE A 239 1.50 -9.30 -5.95
C PHE A 239 2.47 -9.41 -4.77
N GLU A 240 2.01 -9.91 -3.63
CA GLU A 240 2.82 -10.08 -2.42
C GLU A 240 2.68 -11.48 -1.83
N GLY A 241 3.73 -11.96 -1.16
CA GLY A 241 3.73 -13.24 -0.48
C GLY A 241 4.64 -13.21 0.74
N GLU A 242 4.47 -14.20 1.61
CA GLU A 242 5.28 -14.39 2.80
C GLU A 242 5.76 -15.84 2.85
N ILE A 243 7.02 -16.03 3.20
CA ILE A 243 7.62 -17.34 3.44
C ILE A 243 8.43 -17.32 4.73
N LEU A 244 8.74 -18.50 5.27
CA LEU A 244 9.66 -18.62 6.40
C LEU A 244 11.09 -18.77 5.91
N HIS A 245 11.99 -17.96 6.44
CA HIS A 245 13.43 -18.07 6.25
C HIS A 245 14.14 -17.91 7.58
N GLN A 246 14.93 -18.92 8.00
CA GLN A 246 15.63 -18.90 9.30
C GLN A 246 14.69 -18.65 10.51
N ASN A 247 13.47 -19.20 10.45
CA ASN A 247 12.39 -18.98 11.42
C ASN A 247 11.84 -17.54 11.51
N GLU A 248 12.23 -16.67 10.59
CA GLU A 248 11.67 -15.33 10.45
C GLU A 248 10.76 -15.24 9.22
N THR A 249 9.76 -14.35 9.28
CA THR A 249 8.93 -14.02 8.13
C THR A 249 9.76 -13.23 7.12
N PHE A 250 9.83 -13.76 5.90
CA PHE A 250 10.49 -13.15 4.77
C PHE A 250 9.44 -12.71 3.74
N TYR A 251 9.49 -11.44 3.37
CA TYR A 251 8.48 -10.81 2.52
C TYR A 251 8.89 -10.84 1.05
N LEU A 252 7.92 -11.08 0.16
CA LEU A 252 8.11 -11.12 -1.27
C LEU A 252 7.14 -10.14 -1.93
N GLU A 253 7.64 -9.31 -2.83
CA GLU A 253 6.83 -8.43 -3.68
C GLU A 253 7.17 -8.68 -5.15
N PHE A 254 6.14 -8.74 -5.98
CA PHE A 254 6.23 -8.89 -7.43
C PHE A 254 5.48 -7.71 -8.04
N ASP A 255 6.24 -6.72 -8.50
CA ASP A 255 5.77 -5.42 -8.99
C ASP A 255 5.13 -5.56 -10.37
N THR A 256 3.88 -6.03 -10.37
CA THR A 256 3.02 -6.13 -11.55
C THR A 256 1.56 -6.31 -11.12
N GLU A 257 0.66 -5.89 -11.98
CA GLU A 257 -0.78 -6.15 -11.85
C GLU A 257 -1.25 -7.34 -12.70
N SER A 258 -0.40 -7.83 -13.59
CA SER A 258 -0.72 -8.95 -14.48
C SER A 258 -0.40 -10.27 -13.81
N ILE A 259 -1.41 -11.14 -13.70
CA ILE A 259 -1.23 -12.50 -13.14
C ILE A 259 -0.24 -13.33 -13.98
N GLU A 260 -0.21 -13.14 -15.30
CA GLU A 260 0.70 -13.86 -16.20
C GLU A 260 2.12 -13.34 -16.10
N GLU A 261 2.29 -12.02 -15.94
CA GLU A 261 3.59 -11.43 -15.67
C GLU A 261 4.10 -11.86 -14.29
N ALA A 262 3.24 -11.87 -13.26
CA ALA A 262 3.59 -12.33 -11.92
C ALA A 262 4.09 -13.79 -11.94
N LYS A 263 3.39 -14.69 -12.65
CA LYS A 263 3.85 -16.08 -12.87
C LYS A 263 5.22 -16.14 -13.54
N THR A 264 5.49 -15.23 -14.49
CA THR A 264 6.78 -15.14 -15.18
C THR A 264 7.88 -14.68 -14.22
N ILE A 265 7.65 -13.62 -13.45
CA ILE A 265 8.57 -13.13 -12.42
C ILE A 265 8.87 -14.23 -11.41
N ILE A 266 7.84 -14.90 -10.89
CA ILE A 266 7.97 -16.03 -9.95
C ILE A 266 8.88 -17.13 -10.54
N LYS A 267 8.67 -17.50 -11.80
CA LYS A 267 9.50 -18.52 -12.48
C LYS A 267 10.97 -18.10 -12.53
N LEU A 268 11.25 -16.84 -12.85
CA LEU A 268 12.60 -16.29 -12.97
C LEU A 268 13.28 -16.04 -11.61
N ALA A 269 12.53 -15.77 -10.55
CA ALA A 269 13.05 -15.52 -9.21
C ALA A 269 13.47 -16.82 -8.48
N LYS A 270 12.87 -17.97 -8.84
CA LYS A 270 13.14 -19.27 -8.19
C LYS A 270 14.62 -19.68 -8.19
N PRO A 271 15.38 -19.59 -9.30
CA PRO A 271 16.81 -19.89 -9.28
C PRO A 271 17.58 -19.04 -8.27
N LEU A 272 17.35 -17.72 -8.21
CA LEU A 272 18.00 -16.81 -7.26
C LEU A 272 17.71 -17.25 -5.81
N TRP A 273 16.44 -17.55 -5.50
CA TRP A 273 16.04 -18.03 -4.18
C TRP A 273 16.64 -19.40 -3.81
N ARG A 274 16.77 -20.31 -4.78
CA ARG A 274 17.44 -21.61 -4.55
C ARG A 274 18.91 -21.41 -4.19
N SER A 275 19.58 -20.44 -4.82
CA SER A 275 20.97 -20.06 -4.51
C SER A 275 21.09 -19.01 -3.39
N ARG A 276 20.02 -18.74 -2.62
CA ARG A 276 19.98 -17.60 -1.68
C ARG A 276 21.13 -17.55 -0.67
N LYS A 277 21.64 -18.70 -0.19
CA LYS A 277 22.79 -18.71 0.73
C LYS A 277 24.03 -18.05 0.12
N LYS A 278 24.33 -18.35 -1.15
CA LYS A 278 25.43 -17.72 -1.88
C LYS A 278 25.10 -16.27 -2.19
N TRP A 279 23.87 -16.02 -2.63
CA TRP A 279 23.41 -14.69 -3.01
C TRP A 279 23.41 -13.70 -1.84
N PHE A 280 23.02 -14.13 -0.64
CA PHE A 280 23.02 -13.30 0.57
C PHE A 280 24.44 -13.05 1.08
N LYS A 281 25.35 -14.02 0.93
CA LYS A 281 26.78 -13.79 1.16
C LYS A 281 27.36 -12.72 0.22
N GLU A 282 26.97 -12.74 -1.06
CA GLU A 282 27.35 -11.69 -2.02
C GLU A 282 26.75 -10.33 -1.62
N PHE A 283 25.50 -10.31 -1.16
CA PHE A 283 24.85 -9.12 -0.60
C PHE A 283 25.66 -8.54 0.56
N HIS A 284 26.05 -9.35 1.56
CA HIS A 284 26.83 -8.86 2.70
C HIS A 284 28.16 -8.24 2.28
N ALA A 285 28.88 -8.91 1.38
CA ALA A 285 30.15 -8.41 0.86
C ALA A 285 29.97 -7.09 0.10
N PHE A 286 28.93 -7.00 -0.74
CA PHE A 286 28.64 -5.82 -1.54
C PHE A 286 28.22 -4.62 -0.69
N VAL A 287 27.37 -4.83 0.32
CA VAL A 287 26.95 -3.78 1.25
C VAL A 287 28.14 -3.27 2.06
N PHE A 288 29.00 -4.16 2.54
CA PHE A 288 30.21 -3.78 3.25
C PHE A 288 31.11 -2.88 2.38
N ASP A 289 31.39 -3.31 1.14
CA ASP A 289 32.22 -2.56 0.19
C ASP A 289 31.64 -1.15 -0.11
N LYS A 290 30.31 -1.05 -0.22
CA LYS A 290 29.65 0.20 -0.60
C LYS A 290 29.38 1.16 0.55
N LEU A 291 29.02 0.64 1.73
CA LEU A 291 28.38 1.43 2.78
C LEU A 291 29.12 1.43 4.11
N PHE A 292 30.24 0.70 4.25
CA PHE A 292 30.98 0.72 5.51
C PHE A 292 31.51 2.13 5.84
N ASP A 293 32.18 2.80 4.91
CA ASP A 293 32.73 4.14 5.15
C ASP A 293 31.63 5.19 5.37
N ASP A 294 30.54 5.08 4.62
CA ASP A 294 29.36 5.94 4.79
C ASP A 294 28.70 5.72 6.16
N CYS A 295 28.63 4.47 6.63
CA CYS A 295 28.17 4.14 7.98
C CYS A 295 29.05 4.81 9.04
N GLN A 296 30.39 4.71 8.92
CA GLN A 296 31.31 5.37 9.85
C GLN A 296 31.11 6.90 9.86
N ARG A 297 30.92 7.50 8.68
CA ARG A 297 30.61 8.94 8.55
C ARG A 297 29.32 9.30 9.29
N TRP A 298 28.24 8.54 9.11
CA TRP A 298 26.97 8.84 9.77
C TRP A 298 27.05 8.68 11.29
N ARG A 299 27.78 7.69 11.78
CA ARG A 299 28.00 7.48 13.23
C ARG A 299 28.68 8.68 13.89
N SER A 300 29.56 9.37 13.16
CA SER A 300 30.20 10.62 13.63
C SER A 300 29.22 11.77 13.82
N TYR A 301 28.07 11.78 13.14
CA TYR A 301 27.06 12.83 13.28
C TYR A 301 26.16 12.65 14.52
N VAL A 302 26.21 11.47 15.12
CA VAL A 302 25.40 11.11 16.29
C VAL A 302 26.26 10.70 17.49
N ASP A 303 27.55 11.05 17.45
CA ASP A 303 28.54 10.75 18.51
C ASP A 303 28.56 9.25 18.91
N ALA A 304 28.37 8.35 17.94
CA ALA A 304 28.42 6.91 18.16
C ALA A 304 29.81 6.34 17.90
N ASP A 305 30.22 5.35 18.70
CA ASP A 305 31.53 4.69 18.56
C ASP A 305 31.71 4.10 17.15
N PRO A 306 32.90 4.25 16.53
CA PRO A 306 33.19 3.69 15.22
C PRO A 306 33.12 2.17 15.25
N LEU A 307 32.59 1.56 14.19
CA LEU A 307 32.54 0.10 14.07
C LEU A 307 33.84 -0.42 13.46
N THR A 308 34.27 -1.58 13.94
CA THR A 308 35.23 -2.42 13.20
C THR A 308 34.53 -3.12 12.03
N ALA A 309 35.33 -3.60 11.06
CA ALA A 309 34.80 -4.36 9.93
C ALA A 309 34.04 -5.63 10.38
N ASP A 310 34.51 -6.29 11.43
CA ASP A 310 33.89 -7.52 11.94
C ASP A 310 32.58 -7.22 12.69
N GLU A 311 32.52 -6.12 13.43
CA GLU A 311 31.26 -5.67 14.04
C GLU A 311 30.22 -5.31 12.99
N PHE A 312 30.60 -4.57 11.94
CA PHE A 312 29.68 -4.25 10.85
C PHE A 312 29.11 -5.52 10.22
N LYS A 313 29.98 -6.47 9.85
CA LYS A 313 29.57 -7.73 9.22
C LYS A 313 28.68 -8.56 10.14
N ARG A 314 28.93 -8.55 11.45
CA ARG A 314 28.11 -9.26 12.45
C ARG A 314 26.73 -8.62 12.63
N LEU A 315 26.64 -7.30 12.50
CA LEU A 315 25.39 -6.53 12.66
C LEU A 315 24.54 -6.47 11.37
N LEU A 316 25.13 -6.83 10.22
CA LEU A 316 24.44 -6.84 8.94
C LEU A 316 23.73 -8.18 8.72
N ASP A 317 22.45 -8.22 9.05
CA ASP A 317 21.61 -9.40 8.81
C ASP A 317 21.33 -9.65 7.32
N ASP A 318 20.81 -10.84 7.01
CA ASP A 318 20.20 -11.13 5.71
C ASP A 318 19.09 -10.12 5.37
N PRO A 319 18.78 -9.88 4.08
CA PRO A 319 17.61 -9.10 3.69
C PRO A 319 16.34 -9.71 4.27
N TYR A 320 15.36 -8.89 4.62
CA TYR A 320 14.06 -9.35 5.13
C TYR A 320 12.97 -9.37 4.04
N LYS A 321 13.19 -8.65 2.93
CA LYS A 321 12.25 -8.54 1.81
C LYS A 321 12.99 -8.58 0.48
N LEU A 322 12.37 -9.25 -0.50
CA LEU A 322 12.75 -9.16 -1.91
C LEU A 322 11.60 -8.55 -2.70
N GLU A 323 11.93 -7.56 -3.51
CA GLU A 323 11.03 -7.01 -4.53
C GLU A 323 11.55 -7.44 -5.91
N PHE A 324 10.66 -7.92 -6.77
CA PHE A 324 11.00 -8.37 -8.12
C PHE A 324 10.15 -7.63 -9.14
N ARG A 325 10.77 -7.24 -10.26
CA ARG A 325 10.08 -6.59 -11.38
C ARG A 325 10.65 -7.05 -12.71
N LEU A 326 9.84 -6.99 -13.77
CA LEU A 326 10.31 -7.20 -15.14
C LEU A 326 10.53 -5.85 -15.82
N ARG A 327 11.72 -5.66 -16.41
CA ARG A 327 11.99 -4.54 -17.32
C ARG A 327 12.58 -5.06 -18.61
N ALA A 328 11.93 -4.73 -19.74
CA ALA A 328 12.33 -5.20 -21.06
C ALA A 328 12.60 -6.72 -21.11
N GLY A 329 11.74 -7.51 -20.45
CA GLY A 329 11.85 -8.98 -20.38
C GLY A 329 12.95 -9.51 -19.46
N LYS A 330 13.71 -8.65 -18.77
CA LYS A 330 14.75 -9.05 -17.81
C LYS A 330 14.26 -8.89 -16.38
N LEU A 331 14.59 -9.86 -15.53
CA LEU A 331 14.28 -9.80 -14.11
C LEU A 331 15.25 -8.84 -13.41
N GLU A 332 14.69 -7.81 -12.79
CA GLU A 332 15.33 -6.94 -11.81
C GLU A 332 14.81 -7.28 -10.41
N TYR A 333 15.63 -6.99 -9.40
CA TYR A 333 15.27 -7.22 -8.01
C TYR A 333 15.84 -6.13 -7.10
N GLU A 334 15.18 -5.93 -5.96
CA GLU A 334 15.68 -5.16 -4.82
C GLU A 334 15.70 -6.06 -3.59
N MET A 335 16.78 -5.96 -2.81
CA MET A 335 16.97 -6.63 -1.54
C MET A 335 16.89 -5.58 -0.45
N HIS A 336 15.92 -5.72 0.46
CA HIS A 336 15.73 -4.75 1.53
C HIS A 336 16.20 -5.33 2.84
N ASN A 337 16.94 -4.52 3.58
CA ASN A 337 17.37 -4.81 4.93
C ASN A 337 17.07 -3.59 5.81
N CYS A 338 17.03 -3.82 7.12
CA CYS A 338 17.02 -2.76 8.09
C CYS A 338 17.83 -3.21 9.31
N SER A 339 18.72 -2.34 9.77
CA SER A 339 19.49 -2.54 10.99
C SER A 339 19.54 -1.20 11.71
N GLU A 340 18.85 -1.09 12.85
CA GLU A 340 18.88 0.15 13.66
C GLU A 340 20.32 0.46 14.12
N GLU A 341 21.13 -0.57 14.35
CA GLU A 341 22.52 -0.44 14.82
C GLU A 341 23.46 0.08 13.72
N LEU A 342 23.21 -0.26 12.46
CA LEU A 342 24.04 0.16 11.32
C LEU A 342 23.51 1.41 10.61
N PHE A 343 22.20 1.50 10.46
CA PHE A 343 21.53 2.47 9.58
C PHE A 343 20.52 3.35 10.32
N PHE A 344 20.47 3.29 11.65
CA PHE A 344 19.59 4.11 12.48
C PHE A 344 18.12 4.02 12.06
N ASP A 345 17.50 5.12 11.62
CA ASP A 345 16.13 5.15 11.14
C ASP A 345 15.99 4.96 9.62
N HIS A 346 17.10 4.72 8.92
CA HIS A 346 17.13 4.46 7.49
C HIS A 346 16.98 2.97 7.17
N GLY A 347 16.32 2.68 6.03
CA GLY A 347 16.31 1.36 5.43
C GLY A 347 17.49 1.17 4.48
N LEU A 348 17.98 -0.05 4.31
CA LEU A 348 18.97 -0.40 3.30
C LEU A 348 18.27 -1.03 2.09
N ARG A 349 18.60 -0.56 0.88
CA ARG A 349 18.24 -1.22 -0.39
C ARG A 349 19.48 -1.58 -1.19
N VAL A 350 19.44 -2.76 -1.80
CA VAL A 350 20.43 -3.21 -2.78
C VAL A 350 19.71 -3.66 -4.05
N ASN A 351 20.03 -3.01 -5.16
CA ASN A 351 19.40 -3.29 -6.44
C ASN A 351 20.27 -4.23 -7.27
N GLY A 352 19.63 -5.08 -8.06
CA GLY A 352 20.33 -5.97 -8.96
C GLY A 352 19.47 -6.47 -10.11
N SER A 353 20.08 -7.29 -10.97
CA SER A 353 19.37 -7.95 -12.06
C SER A 353 19.91 -9.34 -12.30
N SER A 354 19.06 -10.20 -12.87
CA SER A 354 19.45 -11.52 -13.35
C SER A 354 20.60 -11.50 -14.38
N ALA A 355 20.83 -10.37 -15.05
CA ALA A 355 21.88 -10.21 -16.05
C ALA A 355 23.22 -9.70 -15.49
N LYS A 356 23.19 -8.85 -14.46
CA LYS A 356 24.39 -8.15 -13.94
C LYS A 356 24.76 -8.52 -12.49
N GLY A 357 23.92 -9.28 -11.78
CA GLY A 357 24.06 -9.46 -10.35
C GLY A 357 23.70 -8.18 -9.59
N LEU A 358 24.37 -7.94 -8.46
CA LEU A 358 24.22 -6.72 -7.65
C LEU A 358 24.79 -5.51 -8.41
N ILE A 359 24.07 -4.41 -8.39
CA ILE A 359 24.38 -3.20 -9.18
C ILE A 359 24.72 -2.03 -8.26
N ASP A 360 23.90 -1.77 -7.24
CA ASP A 360 24.07 -0.61 -6.36
C ASP A 360 23.44 -0.84 -4.98
N ALA A 361 23.88 -0.07 -3.98
CA ALA A 361 23.40 -0.13 -2.60
C ALA A 361 23.27 1.28 -2.01
N TYR A 362 22.15 1.57 -1.35
CA TYR A 362 21.91 2.88 -0.72
C TYR A 362 20.96 2.78 0.47
N CYS A 363 21.08 3.75 1.37
CA CYS A 363 20.18 3.93 2.50
C CYS A 363 19.07 4.95 2.17
N GLU A 364 17.87 4.72 2.72
CA GLU A 364 16.68 5.58 2.54
C GLU A 364 16.08 6.05 3.85
#